data_AF-A0A480BSY9-F1
#
_entry.id   AF-A0A480BSY9-F1
#
_cell.length_a   1.000
_cell.length_b   1.000
_cell.length_c   1.000
_cell.angle_alpha   90.00
_cell.angle_beta   90.00
_cell.angle_gamma   90.00
#
_symmetry.space_group_name_H-M   'P 1'
#
loop_
_entity.id
_entity.type
_entity.pdbx_description
1 polymer ?
#
loop_
_entity_poly.entity_id
_entity_poly.type
_entity_poly.pdbx_seq_one_letter_code
_entity_poly.pdbx_strand_id
1 'polypeptide(L)' 'MPTPEQLARETIDALLTAAGWTLQDRDQRNRNAALGVAVREFPLPAGPCDYLLFV' A
#
# COMPACT_ATOMS: atom_id res chain seq x y z
N MET A 1 19.33 -11.83 1.29
CA MET A 1 19.39 -10.44 0.78
C MET A 1 17.98 -10.08 0.34
N PRO A 2 17.45 -8.90 0.71
CA PRO A 2 16.14 -8.47 0.24
C PRO A 2 16.14 -8.42 -1.29
N THR A 3 15.02 -8.78 -1.90
CA THR A 3 14.86 -8.65 -3.36
C THR A 3 14.84 -7.16 -3.73
N PRO A 4 15.17 -6.80 -4.98
CA PRO A 4 15.03 -5.42 -5.45
C PRO A 4 13.61 -4.87 -5.23
N GLU A 5 12.59 -5.72 -5.34
CA GLU A 5 11.19 -5.37 -5.05
C GLU A 5 10.96 -5.05 -3.57
N GLN A 6 11.55 -5.82 -2.65
CA GLN A 6 11.44 -5.56 -1.21
C GLN A 6 12.08 -4.22 -0.81
N LEU A 7 13.26 -3.91 -1.36
CA LEU A 7 13.91 -2.61 -1.17
C LEU A 7 13.07 -1.45 -1.74
N ALA A 8 12.47 -1.65 -2.91
CA ALA A 8 11.56 -0.66 -3.49
C ALA A 8 10.32 -0.46 -2.60
N ARG A 9 9.74 -1.54 -2.09
CA ARG A 9 8.58 -1.53 -1.19
C ARG A 9 8.84 -0.74 0.10
N GLU A 10 9.99 -0.93 0.74
CA GLU A 10 10.40 -0.14 1.91
C GLU A 10 10.47 1.36 1.60
N THR A 11 11.00 1.72 0.43
CA THR A 11 11.10 3.12 -0.01
C THR A 11 9.71 3.72 -0.29
N ILE A 12 8.85 2.98 -0.99
CA ILE A 12 7.49 3.41 -1.34
C ILE A 12 6.66 3.59 -0.08
N ASP A 13 6.74 2.67 0.88
CA ASP A 13 6.01 2.74 2.14
C ASP A 13 6.41 3.99 2.95
N ALA A 14 7.70 4.29 3.00
CA ALA A 14 8.21 5.50 3.65
C ALA A 14 7.67 6.77 2.98
N LEU A 15 7.66 6.81 1.64
CA LEU A 15 7.15 7.96 0.87
C LEU A 15 5.64 8.16 1.03
N LEU A 16 4.86 7.07 1.00
CA LEU A 16 3.41 7.12 1.20
C LEU A 16 3.05 7.62 2.60
N THR A 17 3.74 7.09 3.62
CA THR A 17 3.57 7.55 5.00
C THR A 17 3.94 9.02 5.16
N ALA A 18 5.07 9.46 4.58
CA ALA A 18 5.49 10.85 4.61
C ALA A 18 4.52 11.80 3.88
N ALA A 19 3.85 11.31 2.83
CA ALA A 19 2.79 12.02 2.13
C ALA A 19 1.44 12.01 2.86
N GLY A 20 1.36 11.41 4.06
CA GLY A 20 0.15 11.38 4.90
C GLY A 20 -0.82 10.24 4.58
N TRP A 21 -0.41 9.27 3.77
CA TRP A 21 -1.23 8.09 3.47
C TRP A 21 -1.17 7.08 4.60
N THR A 22 -2.31 6.50 4.94
CA THR A 22 -2.38 5.36 5.86
C THR A 22 -2.17 4.08 5.07
N LEU A 23 -1.01 3.45 5.25
CA LEU A 23 -0.73 2.14 4.69
C LEU A 23 -1.54 1.07 5.42
N GLN A 24 -2.15 0.17 4.66
CA GLN A 24 -2.83 -1.00 5.19
C GLN A 24 -2.49 -2.23 4.38
N ASP A 25 -2.45 -3.39 5.04
CA ASP A 25 -2.22 -4.67 4.38
C ASP A 25 -3.51 -5.26 3.82
N ARG A 26 -3.39 -6.30 3.00
CA ARG A 26 -4.56 -6.98 2.40
C ARG A 26 -5.67 -7.35 3.39
N ASP A 27 -5.31 -7.60 4.64
CA ASP A 27 -6.19 -8.03 5.74
C ASP A 27 -6.88 -6.83 6.42
N GLN A 28 -6.23 -5.67 6.36
CA GLN A 28 -6.71 -4.41 6.91
C GLN A 28 -7.23 -3.56 5.75
N ARG A 29 -8.54 -3.62 5.49
CA ARG A 29 -9.18 -2.82 4.41
C ARG A 29 -10.12 -1.77 4.98
N ASN A 30 -9.67 -1.05 6.00
CA ASN A 30 -10.44 0.02 6.59
C ASN A 30 -10.29 1.32 5.78
N ARG A 31 -11.13 1.50 4.77
CA ARG A 31 -11.19 2.73 3.98
C ARG A 31 -11.54 3.98 4.80
N ASN A 32 -12.05 3.82 6.03
CA ASN A 32 -12.38 4.93 6.94
C ASN A 32 -11.23 5.25 7.93
N ALA A 33 -10.06 4.63 7.79
CA ALA A 33 -8.95 4.89 8.71
C ALA A 33 -8.36 6.31 8.56
N ALA A 34 -8.42 6.88 7.34
CA ALA A 34 -7.94 8.21 7.04
C ALA A 34 -8.59 8.74 5.75
N LEU A 35 -8.35 10.02 5.44
CA LEU A 35 -8.75 10.63 4.18
C LEU A 35 -8.02 10.02 2.97
N GLY A 36 -6.79 9.52 3.17
CA GLY A 36 -5.99 8.83 2.15
C GLY A 36 -5.52 7.47 2.67
N VAL A 37 -5.94 6.38 2.01
CA VAL A 37 -5.60 5.00 2.39
C VAL A 37 -4.89 4.30 1.25
N ALA A 38 -3.72 3.74 1.51
CA ALA A 38 -2.93 2.95 0.58
C ALA A 38 -2.97 1.48 0.99
N VAL A 39 -3.58 0.60 0.18
CA VAL A 39 -3.70 -0.83 0.49
C VAL A 39 -2.68 -1.64 -0.32
N ARG A 40 -1.86 -2.42 0.38
CA ARG A 40 -0.84 -3.31 -0.19
C ARG A 40 -1.45 -4.63 -0.68
N GLU A 41 -0.90 -5.18 -1.76
CA GLU A 41 -1.24 -6.51 -2.32
C GLU A 41 -2.76 -6.73 -2.51
N PHE A 42 -3.43 -5.75 -3.11
CA PHE A 42 -4.89 -5.80 -3.24
C PHE A 42 -5.32 -6.72 -4.41
N PRO A 43 -6.26 -7.65 -4.19
CA PRO A 43 -6.72 -8.55 -5.24
C PRO A 43 -7.67 -7.84 -6.20
N LEU A 44 -7.31 -7.75 -7.48
CA LEU A 44 -8.20 -7.30 -8.56
C LEU A 44 -8.57 -8.47 -9.48
N PRO A 45 -9.71 -8.40 -10.20
CA PRO A 45 -10.11 -9.43 -11.16
C PRO A 45 -9.10 -9.67 -12.29
N ALA A 46 -8.27 -8.66 -12.61
CA ALA A 46 -7.24 -8.74 -13.64
C ALA A 46 -5.86 -9.19 -13.11
N GLY A 47 -5.71 -9.37 -11.79
CA GLY A 47 -4.44 -9.71 -11.13
C GLY A 47 -4.23 -8.94 -9.83
N PRO A 48 -3.29 -9.36 -8.96
CA PRO A 48 -2.95 -8.60 -7.76
C PRO A 48 -2.25 -7.29 -8.15
N CYS A 49 -2.60 -6.19 -7.48
CA CYS A 49 -1.85 -4.94 -7.57
C CYS A 49 -1.01 -4.71 -6.30
N ASP A 50 0.18 -4.15 -6.46
CA ASP A 50 1.09 -3.89 -5.34
C ASP A 50 0.54 -2.86 -4.37
N TYR A 51 -0.03 -1.76 -4.88
CA TYR A 51 -0.59 -0.67 -4.09
C TYR A 51 -1.87 -0.13 -4.72
N LEU A 52 -2.91 0.01 -3.90
CA LEU A 52 -4.17 0.63 -4.28
C LEU A 52 -4.41 1.86 -3.40
N LEU A 53 -4.43 3.04 -4.02
CA LEU A 53 -4.64 4.31 -3.33
C LEU A 53 -6.12 4.71 -3.36
N PHE A 54 -6.68 5.03 -2.20
CA PHE A 54 -8.06 5.48 -2.00
C PHE A 54 -8.08 6.86 -1.35
N VAL A 55 -8.86 7.79 -1.91
CA VAL A 55 -9.13 9.14 -1.38
C VAL A 55 -10.63 9.42 -1.38
#